data_AF-F3FXQ9-F1
#
_entry.id   AF-F3FXQ9-F1
#
_cell.length_a   1.000
_cell.length_b   1.000
_cell.length_c   1.000
_cell.angle_alpha   90.00
_cell.angle_beta   90.00
_cell.angle_gamma   90.00
#
_symmetry.space_group_name_H-M   'P 1'
#
loop_
_entity.id
_entity.type
_entity.pdbx_description
1 polymer ?
#
loop_
_entity_poly.entity_id
_entity_poly.type
_entity_poly.pdbx_seq_one_letter_code
_entity_poly.pdbx_strand_id
1 'polypeptide(L)' 'MMFHHMILDHTALDQVRYEMQVCLLGQADRLGDSIPYRNYVAQARQGVNEQDHELFFQDMLG' A
#
# COMPACT_ATOMS: atom_id res chain seq x y z
N MET A 1 -17.25 -1.43 9.08
CA MET A 1 -16.56 -2.59 8.49
C MET A 1 -15.42 -3.00 9.39
N MET A 2 -15.21 -4.29 9.61
CA MET A 2 -14.03 -4.82 10.30
C MET A 2 -13.04 -5.27 9.23
N PHE A 3 -11.87 -4.64 9.18
CA PHE A 3 -10.76 -5.09 8.34
C PHE A 3 -9.66 -5.58 9.26
N HIS A 4 -8.99 -6.66 8.88
CA HIS A 4 -7.76 -7.05 9.55
C HIS A 4 -6.66 -6.05 9.17
N HIS A 5 -6.16 -5.27 10.13
CA HIS A 5 -5.09 -4.28 9.91
C HIS A 5 -3.80 -4.86 9.31
N MET A 6 -3.66 -6.19 9.30
CA MET A 6 -2.55 -6.91 8.67
C MET A 6 -2.52 -6.75 7.13
N ILE A 7 -3.66 -6.50 6.49
CA ILE A 7 -3.77 -6.46 5.02
C ILE A 7 -4.13 -5.08 4.47
N LEU A 8 -4.41 -4.11 5.35
CA LEU A 8 -4.92 -2.80 4.98
C LEU A 8 -4.46 -1.77 6.01
N ASP A 9 -3.72 -0.77 5.55
CA ASP A 9 -3.40 0.42 6.34
C ASP A 9 -4.47 1.51 6.19
N HIS A 10 -4.28 2.63 6.88
CA HIS A 10 -5.18 3.78 6.84
C HIS A 10 -5.31 4.36 5.43
N THR A 11 -4.19 4.49 4.71
CA THR A 11 -4.16 5.07 3.36
C THR A 11 -4.93 4.21 2.37
N ALA A 12 -4.75 2.89 2.43
CA ALA A 12 -5.49 1.94 1.62
C ALA A 12 -6.99 1.94 1.96
N LEU A 13 -7.36 2.18 3.23
CA LEU A 13 -8.77 2.32 3.61
C LEU A 13 -9.44 3.55 2.99
N ASP A 14 -8.74 4.68 2.94
CA ASP A 14 -9.26 5.90 2.29
C ASP A 14 -9.50 5.69 0.80
N GLN A 15 -8.59 4.96 0.13
CA GLN A 15 -8.75 4.60 -1.28
C GLN A 15 -9.98 3.70 -1.49
N VAL A 16 -10.17 2.67 -0.67
CA VAL A 16 -11.35 1.78 -0.76
C VAL A 16 -12.64 2.57 -0.52
N ARG A 17 -12.65 3.50 0.43
CA ARG A 17 -13.81 4.38 0.69
C ARG A 17 -14.14 5.26 -0.53
N TYR A 18 -13.12 5.84 -1.14
CA TYR A 18 -13.28 6.64 -2.35
C TYR A 18 -13.87 5.80 -3.50
N GLU A 19 -13.30 4.63 -3.78
CA GLU A 19 -13.77 3.74 -4.85
C GLU A 19 -15.19 3.26 -4.60
N MET A 20 -15.54 2.89 -3.35
CA MET A 20 -16.92 2.55 -2.98
C MET A 20 -17.89 3.70 -3.26
N GLN A 21 -17.53 4.95 -2.93
CA GLN A 21 -18.37 6.11 -3.18
C GLN A 21 -18.57 6.34 -4.68
N VAL A 22 -17.51 6.25 -5.49
CA VAL A 22 -17.57 6.39 -6.95
C VAL A 22 -18.48 5.31 -7.57
N CYS A 23 -18.36 4.08 -7.11
CA CYS A 23 -19.22 2.98 -7.54
C CYS A 23 -20.69 3.20 -7.15
N LEU A 24 -20.97 3.65 -5.92
CA LEU A 24 -22.32 3.96 -5.45
C LEU A 24 -22.97 5.11 -6.23
N LEU A 25 -22.17 6.02 -6.79
CA LEU A 25 -22.63 7.11 -7.64
C LEU A 25 -22.81 6.70 -9.12
N GLY A 26 -22.59 5.42 -9.46
CA GLY A 26 -22.68 4.91 -10.83
C GLY A 26 -21.57 5.41 -11.75
N GLN A 27 -20.43 5.80 -11.18
CA GLN A 27 -19.31 6.42 -11.90
C GLN A 27 -18.07 5.51 -11.96
N ALA A 28 -18.25 4.19 -11.84
CA ALA A 28 -17.17 3.22 -11.78
C ALA A 28 -16.20 3.31 -12.98
N ASP A 29 -16.69 3.72 -14.16
CA ASP A 29 -15.87 3.93 -15.37
C ASP A 29 -14.80 5.03 -15.21
N ARG A 30 -14.86 5.84 -14.14
CA ARG A 30 -13.85 6.85 -13.81
C ARG A 30 -12.69 6.29 -12.98
N LEU A 31 -12.82 5.06 -12.47
CA LEU A 31 -11.76 4.40 -11.71
C LEU A 31 -10.71 3.86 -12.67
N GLY A 32 -9.44 4.02 -12.29
CA GLY A 32 -8.33 3.39 -13.02
C GLY A 32 -8.24 1.89 -12.77
N ASP A 33 -7.38 1.22 -13.51
CA ASP A 33 -7.15 -0.21 -13.34
C ASP A 33 -6.54 -0.51 -11.96
N SER A 34 -7.00 -1.60 -11.34
CA SER A 34 -6.44 -2.07 -10.08
C SER A 34 -5.03 -2.65 -10.29
N ILE A 35 -4.05 -2.10 -9.60
CA ILE A 35 -2.69 -2.62 -9.58
C ILE A 35 -2.51 -3.54 -8.37
N PRO A 36 -2.15 -4.83 -8.56
CA PRO A 36 -1.96 -5.75 -7.44
C PRO A 36 -0.81 -5.31 -6.52
N TYR A 37 -1.08 -5.19 -5.23
CA TYR A 37 -0.07 -4.82 -4.21
C TYR A 37 1.17 -5.73 -4.21
N ARG A 38 1.03 -7.01 -4.60
CA ARG A 38 2.15 -7.96 -4.74
C ARG A 38 3.25 -7.47 -5.70
N ASN A 39 2.93 -6.64 -6.68
CA ASN A 39 3.91 -6.07 -7.60
C ASN A 39 4.81 -5.08 -6.86
N TYR A 40 4.22 -4.24 -6.02
CA TYR A 40 4.95 -3.35 -5.12
C TYR A 40 5.80 -4.15 -4.13
N VAL A 41 5.27 -5.22 -3.52
CA VAL A 41 6.04 -6.10 -2.63
C VAL A 41 7.25 -6.71 -3.35
N ALA A 42 7.07 -7.17 -4.59
CA ALA A 42 8.18 -7.70 -5.38
C ALA A 42 9.25 -6.63 -5.66
N GLN A 43 8.84 -5.42 -6.06
CA GLN A 43 9.75 -4.30 -6.29
C GLN A 43 10.49 -3.89 -5.00
N ALA A 44 9.77 -3.74 -3.89
CA ALA A 44 10.34 -3.39 -2.59
C ALA A 44 11.34 -4.44 -2.09
N ARG A 45 11.18 -5.71 -2.45
CA ARG A 45 12.18 -6.76 -2.14
C ARG A 45 13.38 -6.78 -3.09
N GLN A 46 13.23 -6.27 -4.31
CA GLN A 46 14.30 -6.25 -5.32
C GLN A 46 15.22 -5.04 -5.20
N GLY A 47 14.73 -3.91 -4.71
CA GLY A 47 15.44 -2.63 -4.70
C GLY A 47 16.23 -2.32 -3.44
N VAL A 48 16.42 -3.27 -2.53
CA VAL A 48 16.92 -2.98 -1.18
C VAL A 48 18.32 -3.56 -0.99
N ASN A 49 19.29 -2.67 -0.75
CA ASN A 49 20.53 -3.06 -0.08
C ASN A 49 20.26 -3.06 1.43
N GLU A 50 19.77 -4.20 1.94
CA GLU A 50 19.37 -4.34 3.35
C GLU A 50 20.51 -3.93 4.30
N GLN A 51 21.77 -4.12 3.88
CA GLN A 51 22.97 -3.76 4.63
C GLN A 51 23.10 -2.24 4.82
N ASP A 52 22.81 -1.43 3.80
CA ASP A 52 22.90 0.03 3.91
C ASP A 52 21.82 0.57 4.85
N HIS A 53 20.63 -0.02 4.83
CA HIS A 53 19.55 0.34 5.75
C HIS A 53 19.88 -0.07 7.18
N GLU A 54 20.42 -1.28 7.38
CA GLU A 54 20.79 -1.78 8.69
C GLU A 54 21.92 -0.94 9.31
N LEU A 55 22.97 -0.62 8.55
CA LEU A 55 24.05 0.29 8.99
C LEU A 55 23.53 1.67 9.38
N PHE A 56 22.65 2.25 8.56
CA PHE A 56 22.03 3.54 8.86
C PHE A 56 21.26 3.54 10.18
N PHE A 57 20.43 2.51 10.41
CA PHE A 57 19.65 2.42 11.64
C PHE A 57 20.50 2.02 12.85
N GLN A 58 21.55 1.22 12.66
CA GLN A 58 22.52 0.90 13.71
C GLN A 58 23.26 2.15 14.17
N ASP A 59 23.75 2.99 13.25
CA ASP A 59 24.39 4.27 13.59
C ASP A 59 23.43 5.22 14.32
N MET A 60 22.13 5.17 14.00
CA MET A 60 21.11 6.02 14.64
C MET A 60 20.67 5.51 16.02
N LEU A 61 20.60 4.19 16.22
CA LEU A 61 19.91 3.57 17.36
C LEU A 61 20.85 2.84 18.34
N GLY A 62 22.04 2.39 17.89
CA GLY A 62 23.06 1.70 18.70
C GLY A 62 22.88 0.20 18.80
#